data_AF-A0AAW5EI61-F1
#
_entry.id   AF-A0AAW5EI61-F1
#
_cell.length_a   1.000
_cell.length_b   1.000
_cell.length_c   1.000
_cell.angle_alpha   90.00
_cell.angle_beta   90.00
_cell.angle_gamma   90.00
#
_symmetry.space_group_name_H-M   'P 1'
#
loop_
_entity.id
_entity.type
_entity.pdbx_description
1 polymer ?
#
loop_
_entity_poly.entity_id
_entity_poly.type
_entity_poly.pdbx_seq_one_letter_code
_entity_poly.pdbx_strand_id
1 'polypeptide(L)' 'SEFFKKLTPEQEREFFKTAYDFYCEKYGKENVISAMVHKDETTPHLHLLIVPLTKDGRLCAKELFDRETIRSFHDTI' A
#
# COMPACT_ATOMS: atom_id res chain seq x y z
N SER A 1 14.54 6.30 10.14
CA SER A 1 13.46 6.54 11.11
C SER A 1 13.72 5.81 12.42
N GLU A 2 13.46 6.43 13.59
CA GLU A 2 13.56 5.77 14.91
C GLU A 2 12.55 4.63 15.10
N PHE A 3 11.49 4.59 14.30
CA PHE A 3 10.49 3.52 14.31
C PHE A 3 11.11 2.19 13.87
N PHE A 4 11.67 2.14 12.65
CA PHE A 4 12.22 0.90 12.07
C PHE A 4 13.45 0.37 12.81
N LYS A 5 14.21 1.23 13.50
CA LYS A 5 15.37 0.80 14.31
C LYS A 5 14.98 -0.10 15.49
N LYS A 6 13.72 -0.06 15.91
CA LYS A 6 13.20 -0.82 17.06
C LYS A 6 12.55 -2.15 16.66
N LEU A 7 12.39 -2.40 15.35
CA LEU A 7 11.70 -3.58 14.84
C LEU A 7 12.69 -4.72 14.59
N THR A 8 12.26 -5.95 14.86
CA THR A 8 12.95 -7.13 14.30
C THR A 8 12.70 -7.22 12.79
N PRO A 9 13.52 -7.96 12.02
CA PRO A 9 13.27 -8.20 10.60
C PRO A 9 11.87 -8.75 10.30
N GLU A 10 11.33 -9.60 11.17
CA GLU A 10 9.98 -10.16 11.06
C GLU A 10 8.92 -9.08 11.28
N GLN A 11 9.07 -8.25 12.30
CA GLN A 11 8.13 -7.14 12.57
C GLN A 11 8.13 -6.11 11.43
N GLU A 12 9.30 -5.80 10.87
CA GLU A 12 9.42 -4.94 9.70
C GLU A 12 8.73 -5.57 8.48
N ARG A 13 8.93 -6.86 8.24
CA ARG A 13 8.27 -7.58 7.16
C ARG A 13 6.75 -7.55 7.33
N GLU A 14 6.25 -7.84 8.53
CA GLU A 14 4.82 -7.81 8.84
C GLU A 14 4.24 -6.40 8.67
N PHE A 15 4.97 -5.35 9.07
CA PHE A 15 4.55 -3.97 8.85
C PHE A 15 4.25 -3.68 7.36
N PHE A 16 5.18 -4.02 6.46
CA PHE A 16 4.96 -3.81 5.02
C PHE A 16 3.95 -4.77 4.42
N LYS A 17 3.88 -6.01 4.94
CA LYS A 17 2.91 -7.01 4.50
C LYS A 17 1.47 -6.59 4.83
N THR A 18 1.23 -6.03 6.02
CA THR A 18 -0.09 -5.50 6.40
C THR A 18 -0.56 -4.42 5.44
N ALA A 19 0.32 -3.48 5.06
CA ALA A 19 -0.01 -2.46 4.07
C ALA A 19 -0.33 -3.09 2.71
N TYR A 20 0.50 -4.02 2.23
CA TYR A 20 0.26 -4.73 0.97
C TYR A 20 -1.08 -5.49 0.96
N ASP A 21 -1.39 -6.23 2.03
CA ASP A 21 -2.61 -7.02 2.14
C ASP A 21 -3.86 -6.13 2.15
N PHE A 22 -3.82 -4.98 2.85
CA PHE A 22 -4.90 -3.99 2.85
C PHE A 22 -5.24 -3.54 1.43
N TYR A 23 -4.23 -3.18 0.63
CA TYR A 23 -4.45 -2.74 -0.74
C TYR A 23 -4.88 -3.88 -1.68
N CYS A 24 -4.38 -5.10 -1.47
CA CYS A 24 -4.83 -6.28 -2.21
C CYS A 24 -6.30 -6.61 -1.95
N GLU A 25 -6.73 -6.55 -0.68
CA GLU A 25 -8.13 -6.78 -0.31
C GLU A 25 -9.04 -5.70 -0.91
N LYS A 26 -8.60 -4.44 -0.88
CA LYS A 26 -9.41 -3.32 -1.37
C LYS A 26 -9.52 -3.26 -2.89
N TYR A 27 -8.44 -3.54 -3.61
CA TYR A 27 -8.34 -3.29 -5.05
C TYR A 27 -8.19 -4.55 -5.91
N GLY A 28 -8.07 -5.73 -5.30
CA GLY A 28 -7.79 -6.98 -5.99
C GLY A 28 -6.29 -7.17 -6.16
N LYS A 29 -5.80 -8.37 -5.79
CA LYS A 29 -4.37 -8.71 -5.86
C LYS A 29 -3.83 -8.64 -7.30
N GLU A 30 -4.66 -8.98 -8.28
CA GLU A 30 -4.36 -8.88 -9.71
C GLU A 30 -4.10 -7.45 -10.18
N ASN A 31 -4.66 -6.45 -9.48
CA ASN A 31 -4.46 -5.05 -9.80
C ASN A 31 -3.25 -4.45 -9.06
N VAL A 32 -2.63 -5.17 -8.13
CA VAL A 32 -1.36 -4.78 -7.49
C VAL A 32 -0.20 -5.38 -8.28
N ILE A 33 0.40 -4.58 -9.16
CA ILE A 33 1.43 -5.05 -10.11
C ILE A 33 2.83 -5.07 -9.52
N SER A 34 3.09 -4.30 -8.45
CA SER A 34 4.38 -4.27 -7.77
C SER A 34 4.24 -3.81 -6.33
N ALA A 35 5.04 -4.41 -5.45
CA ALA A 35 5.16 -4.09 -4.02
C ALA A 35 6.63 -4.22 -3.62
N MET A 36 7.40 -3.14 -3.73
CA MET A 36 8.85 -3.13 -3.50
C MET A 36 9.20 -2.39 -2.22
N VAL A 37 9.90 -3.07 -1.31
CA VAL A 37 10.43 -2.46 -0.09
C VAL A 37 11.87 -2.02 -0.36
N HIS A 38 12.10 -0.71 -0.38
CA HIS A 38 13.44 -0.13 -0.49
C HIS A 38 14.03 0.00 0.92
N LYS A 39 15.24 -0.54 1.11
CA LYS A 39 15.98 -0.51 2.38
C LYS A 39 17.37 0.12 2.25
N ASP A 40 17.73 0.53 1.04
CA ASP A 40 18.98 1.15 0.63
C ASP A 40 18.95 2.69 0.73
N GLU A 41 17.82 3.25 1.16
CA GLU A 41 17.63 4.68 1.40
C GLU A 41 17.57 5.03 2.91
N THR A 42 17.34 6.30 3.25
CA THR A 42 17.37 6.81 4.64
C THR A 42 16.35 6.14 5.57
N THR A 43 15.18 5.77 5.06
CA THR A 43 14.13 5.09 5.83
C THR A 43 13.51 4.01 4.97
N PRO A 44 13.36 2.77 5.49
CA PRO A 44 12.66 1.71 4.78
C PRO A 44 11.25 2.15 4.38
N HIS A 45 10.88 1.95 3.12
CA HIS A 45 9.57 2.33 2.61
C HIS A 45 9.11 1.41 1.48
N LEU A 46 7.79 1.36 1.27
CA LEU A 46 7.13 0.53 0.28
C LEU A 46 6.68 1.38 -0.92
N HIS A 47 7.15 1.02 -2.12
CA HIS A 47 6.54 1.45 -3.38
C HIS A 47 5.49 0.44 -3.79
N LEU A 48 4.23 0.87 -3.83
CA LEU A 48 3.10 0.05 -4.24
C LEU A 48 2.50 0.60 -5.52
N LEU A 49 2.38 -0.25 -6.54
CA LEU A 49 1.82 0.12 -7.83
C LEU A 49 0.48 -0.60 -8.03
N ILE A 50 -0.58 0.18 -8.16
CA ILE A 50 -1.96 -0.31 -8.30
C ILE A 50 -2.53 0.17 -9.64
N VAL A 51 -3.07 -0.75 -10.42
CA VAL A 51 -3.84 -0.46 -11.63
C VAL A 51 -5.21 0.08 -11.22
N PRO A 52 -5.59 1.30 -11.65
CA PRO A 52 -6.83 1.93 -11.20
C PRO A 52 -8.05 1.43 -11.98
N LEU A 53 -8.34 0.13 -11.90
CA LEU A 53 -9.44 -0.52 -12.60
C LEU A 53 -10.75 -0.34 -11.81
N THR A 54 -11.70 0.39 -12.38
CA THR A 54 -13.04 0.58 -11.81
C THR A 54 -13.88 -0.69 -11.94
N LYS A 55 -14.96 -0.79 -11.15
CA LYS A 55 -15.87 -1.95 -11.18
C LYS A 55 -16.52 -2.18 -12.55
N ASP A 56 -16.68 -1.12 -13.34
CA ASP A 56 -17.20 -1.17 -14.71
C ASP A 56 -16.10 -1.34 -15.77
N GLY A 57 -14.85 -1.62 -15.37
CA GLY A 57 -13.75 -2.00 -16.26
C GLY A 57 -12.97 -0.85 -16.91
N ARG A 58 -13.14 0.39 -16.44
CA ARG A 58 -12.37 1.55 -16.91
C ARG A 58 -11.11 1.76 -16.09
N LEU A 59 -10.14 2.48 -16.65
CA LEU A 59 -8.97 2.96 -15.90
C LEU A 59 -9.23 4.40 -15.44
N CYS A 60 -9.55 4.58 -14.15
CA CYS A 60 -9.92 5.89 -13.62
C CYS A 60 -9.42 6.10 -12.18
N ALA A 61 -8.17 6.56 -12.05
CA ALA A 61 -7.58 6.82 -10.72
C ALA A 61 -8.39 7.83 -9.89
N LYS A 62 -8.99 8.83 -10.53
CA LYS A 62 -9.83 9.84 -9.86
C LYS A 62 -11.01 9.23 -9.10
N GLU A 63 -11.55 8.13 -9.62
CA GLU A 63 -12.71 7.46 -9.03
C GLU A 63 -12.30 6.51 -7.90
N LEU A 64 -11.14 5.84 -8.02
CA LEU A 64 -10.64 4.92 -6.98
C LEU A 64 -9.89 5.62 -5.84
N PHE A 65 -9.33 6.80 -6.09
CA PHE A 65 -8.47 7.54 -5.16
C PHE A 65 -8.98 8.97 -4.96
N ASP A 66 -10.28 9.11 -4.74
CA ASP A 66 -10.88 10.39 -4.41
C ASP A 66 -10.58 10.82 -2.96
N ARG A 67 -11.02 12.03 -2.60
CA ARG A 67 -10.74 12.61 -1.29
C ARG A 67 -11.30 11.77 -0.14
N GLU A 68 -12.50 11.22 -0.29
CA GLU A 68 -13.17 10.46 0.76
C GLU A 68 -12.49 9.11 0.97
N THR A 69 -12.16 8.42 -0.12
CA THR A 69 -11.43 7.15 -0.09
C THR A 69 -10.06 7.30 0.56
N ILE A 70 -9.27 8.31 0.15
CA ILE A 70 -7.94 8.54 0.73
C ILE A 70 -8.04 8.90 2.22
N ARG A 71 -9.05 9.68 2.62
CA ARG A 71 -9.27 9.99 4.04
C ARG A 71 -9.56 8.73 4.86
N SER A 72 -10.41 7.84 4.34
CA SER A 72 -10.75 6.59 5.03
C SER A 72 -9.55 5.73 5.39
N PHE A 73 -8.42 5.86 4.67
CA PHE A 73 -7.22 5.07 4.94
C PHE A 73 -6.57 5.45 6.27
N HIS A 74 -6.61 6.72 6.66
CA HIS A 74 -6.03 7.17 7.93
C HIS A 74 -6.89 6.78 9.14
N ASP A 75 -8.15 6.45 8.91
CA ASP A 75 -9.09 6.04 9.97
C ASP A 75 -9.14 4.51 10.13
N THR A 76 -8.73 3.76 9.10
CA THR A 76 -8.92 2.30 9.00
C THR A 76 -7.64 1.50 9.20
N ILE A 77 -6.46 2.10 8.99
CA ILE A 77 -5.14 1.44 9.00
C ILE A 77 -4.28 2.00 10.13
#